data_AF-A0A519YU29-F1
#
_entry.id   AF-A0A519YU29-F1
#
_cell.length_a   1.000
_cell.length_b   1.000
_cell.length_c   1.000
_cell.angle_alpha   90.00
_cell.angle_beta   90.00
_cell.angle_gamma   90.00
#
_symmetry.space_group_name_H-M   'P 1'
#
loop_
_entity.id
_entity.type
_entity.pdbx_description
1 polymer ?
#
loop_
_entity_poly.entity_id
_entity_poly.type
_entity_poly.pdbx_seq_one_letter_code
_entity_poly.pdbx_strand_id
1 'polypeptide(L)'
;MPSSSSLLAAAPAAPVATSLAAHYQAVRAQSVALVQPLLPEDTVVQPNLDVSPPKWHLAHTTWFWETMLLKQFTLGYEVFHPDYAFLFNSYYNSLGSRVNRADRGTLSRPPLADVYRYRAYVDEHMAALLDRLPDLPPAAAELVELGLHHEQQHQELLATDIKYILSTNPLAPGYLRPDQLPMAVASARHAAPTASWLAVPGGIYPVGHQQAGFSFDNELPVHDALVAPF
;
A
#
# COMPACT_ATOMS: atom_id res chain seq x y z
N MET A 1 -13.46 53.15 -5.53
CA MET A 1 -13.31 53.23 -4.05
C MET A 1 -14.70 53.18 -3.42
N PRO A 2 -14.94 52.40 -2.35
CA PRO A 2 -14.47 51.06 -2.03
C PRO A 2 -15.68 50.09 -1.86
N SER A 3 -15.57 48.77 -1.94
CA SER A 3 -15.09 47.95 -0.82
C SER A 3 -14.71 46.56 -1.32
N SER A 4 -13.41 46.27 -1.26
CA SER A 4 -12.86 44.93 -1.35
C SER A 4 -13.10 44.24 -0.02
N SER A 5 -13.97 43.23 0.01
CA SER A 5 -14.05 42.33 1.15
C SER A 5 -12.93 41.29 0.99
N SER A 6 -11.81 41.55 1.65
CA SER A 6 -10.71 40.60 1.79
C SER A 6 -11.15 39.54 2.81
N LEU A 7 -11.67 38.42 2.31
CA LEU A 7 -11.73 37.19 3.09
C LEU A 7 -10.32 36.60 3.08
N LEU A 8 -9.50 37.06 4.02
CA LEU A 8 -8.32 36.32 4.47
C LEU A 8 -8.82 34.99 5.04
N ALA A 9 -8.90 33.98 4.18
CA ALA A 9 -8.96 32.59 4.61
C ALA A 9 -7.72 32.35 5.46
N ALA A 10 -7.92 31.96 6.72
CA ALA A 10 -6.84 31.53 7.58
C ALA A 10 -6.03 30.46 6.83
N ALA A 11 -4.72 30.67 6.74
CA ALA A 11 -3.82 29.66 6.19
C ALA A 11 -4.07 28.34 6.94
N PRO A 12 -4.20 27.20 6.24
CA PRO A 12 -4.27 25.92 6.91
C PRO A 12 -3.04 25.81 7.80
N ALA A 13 -3.24 25.44 9.07
CA ALA A 13 -2.15 25.15 9.98
C ALA A 13 -1.22 24.15 9.26
N ALA A 14 0.08 24.46 9.23
CA ALA A 14 1.07 23.57 8.65
C ALA A 14 0.84 22.16 9.21
N PRO A 15 0.74 21.12 8.37
CA PRO A 15 0.54 19.77 8.87
C PRO A 15 1.67 19.49 9.87
N VAL A 16 1.31 19.13 11.10
CA VAL A 16 2.28 18.63 12.07
C VAL A 16 2.99 17.49 11.36
N ALA A 17 4.30 17.66 11.10
CA ALA A 17 5.07 16.66 10.39
C ALA A 17 5.03 15.35 11.20
N THR A 18 4.19 14.41 10.77
CA THR A 18 4.14 13.06 11.35
C THR A 18 5.51 12.45 11.17
N SER A 19 6.10 11.93 12.26
CA SER A 19 7.40 11.26 12.16
C SER A 19 7.32 10.09 11.18
N LEU A 20 8.42 9.78 10.49
CA LEU A 20 8.48 8.66 9.57
C LEU A 20 8.09 7.33 10.24
N ALA A 21 8.43 7.17 11.53
CA ALA A 21 8.01 6.04 12.36
C ALA A 21 6.48 5.97 12.55
N ALA A 22 5.82 7.10 12.83
CA ALA A 22 4.37 7.14 12.94
C ALA A 22 3.69 6.90 11.58
N HIS A 23 4.26 7.39 10.48
CA HIS A 23 3.76 7.11 9.13
C HIS A 23 3.90 5.61 8.79
N TYR A 24 5.06 5.01 9.07
CA TYR A 24 5.27 3.57 8.96
C TYR A 24 4.22 2.79 9.73
N GLN A 25 4.03 3.08 11.02
CA GLN A 25 3.03 2.39 11.83
C GLN A 25 1.61 2.55 11.27
N ALA A 26 1.24 3.74 10.79
CA ALA A 26 -0.08 3.97 10.20
C ALA A 26 -0.30 3.14 8.93
N VAL A 27 0.69 3.10 8.02
CA VAL A 27 0.64 2.27 6.81
C VAL A 27 0.57 0.79 7.18
N ARG A 28 1.42 0.31 8.09
CA ARG A 28 1.42 -1.09 8.53
C ARG A 28 0.10 -1.50 9.18
N ALA A 29 -0.51 -0.62 9.96
CA ALA A 29 -1.80 -0.84 10.61
C ALA A 29 -2.95 -0.90 9.60
N GLN A 30 -2.93 -0.07 8.56
CA GLN A 30 -3.96 -0.07 7.51
C GLN A 30 -4.04 -1.42 6.78
N SER A 31 -2.91 -2.04 6.48
CA SER A 31 -2.88 -3.39 5.88
C SER A 31 -3.55 -4.43 6.77
N VAL A 32 -3.33 -4.36 8.09
CA VAL A 32 -3.96 -5.28 9.06
C VAL A 32 -5.46 -4.99 9.16
N ALA A 33 -5.87 -3.73 9.18
CA ALA A 33 -7.28 -3.33 9.24
C ALA A 33 -8.09 -3.85 8.05
N LEU A 34 -7.49 -3.94 6.86
CA LEU A 34 -8.13 -4.51 5.66
C LEU A 34 -8.36 -6.03 5.74
N VAL A 35 -7.56 -6.75 6.54
CA VAL A 35 -7.66 -8.21 6.67
C VAL A 35 -8.47 -8.60 7.92
N GLN A 36 -8.60 -7.70 8.90
CA GLN A 36 -9.25 -7.98 10.18
C GLN A 36 -10.69 -8.54 10.06
N PRO A 37 -11.55 -8.10 9.11
CA PRO A 37 -12.91 -8.64 9.00
C PRO A 37 -13.00 -10.06 8.40
N LEU A 38 -11.91 -10.58 7.83
CA LEU A 38 -11.89 -11.82 7.08
C LEU A 38 -11.84 -13.06 7.98
N LEU A 39 -12.43 -14.16 7.51
CA LEU A 39 -12.18 -15.47 8.09
C LEU A 39 -10.82 -16.01 7.62
N PRO A 40 -10.18 -16.93 8.37
CA PRO A 40 -8.94 -17.56 7.93
C PRO A 40 -9.02 -18.15 6.52
N GLU A 41 -10.15 -18.74 6.14
CA GLU A 41 -10.42 -19.34 4.83
C GLU A 41 -10.41 -18.31 3.69
N ASP A 42 -10.85 -17.08 3.94
CA ASP A 42 -10.83 -16.01 2.93
C ASP A 42 -9.39 -15.57 2.61
N THR A 43 -8.45 -15.83 3.53
CA THR A 43 -7.06 -15.35 3.41
C THR A 43 -6.15 -16.25 2.60
N VAL A 44 -6.61 -17.43 2.17
CA VAL A 44 -5.78 -18.47 1.53
C VAL A 44 -6.07 -18.68 0.05
N VAL A 45 -7.25 -18.29 -0.44
CA VAL A 45 -7.71 -18.67 -1.78
C VAL A 45 -7.17 -17.75 -2.89
N GLN A 46 -7.02 -18.32 -4.08
CA GLN A 46 -6.62 -17.62 -5.31
C GLN A 46 -7.60 -18.00 -6.44
N PRO A 47 -8.75 -17.34 -6.53
CA PRO A 47 -9.79 -17.67 -7.52
C PRO A 47 -9.40 -17.32 -8.97
N ASN A 48 -8.38 -16.48 -9.17
CA ASN A 48 -7.86 -16.07 -10.46
C ASN A 48 -6.34 -15.84 -10.37
N LEU A 49 -5.61 -16.02 -11.48
CA LEU A 49 -4.17 -15.76 -11.55
C LEU A 49 -3.80 -14.34 -11.10
N ASP A 50 -4.67 -13.37 -11.37
CA ASP A 50 -4.41 -11.97 -11.05
C ASP A 50 -4.63 -11.61 -9.58
N VAL A 51 -5.39 -12.44 -8.87
CA VAL A 51 -5.66 -12.30 -7.44
C VAL A 51 -4.54 -12.97 -6.65
N SER A 52 -4.11 -12.37 -5.55
CA SER A 52 -3.25 -13.02 -4.55
C SER A 52 -4.00 -13.19 -3.23
N PRO A 53 -3.74 -14.27 -2.47
CA PRO A 53 -4.38 -14.45 -1.17
C PRO A 53 -4.06 -13.29 -0.21
N PRO A 54 -5.02 -12.80 0.60
CA PRO A 54 -4.79 -11.72 1.56
C PRO A 54 -3.58 -11.96 2.49
N LYS A 55 -3.37 -13.20 2.96
CA LYS A 55 -2.19 -13.52 3.79
C LYS A 55 -0.87 -13.40 3.01
N TRP A 56 -0.90 -13.62 1.69
CA TRP A 56 0.27 -13.45 0.84
C TRP A 56 0.63 -11.96 0.73
N HIS A 57 -0.34 -11.06 0.58
CA HIS A 57 -0.08 -9.60 0.59
C HIS A 57 0.54 -9.12 1.90
N LEU A 58 -0.01 -9.55 3.04
CA LEU A 58 0.53 -9.23 4.36
C LEU A 58 1.97 -9.70 4.54
N ALA A 59 2.27 -10.91 4.08
CA ALA A 59 3.61 -11.48 4.17
C ALA A 59 4.57 -10.85 3.14
N HIS A 60 4.12 -10.57 1.92
CA HIS A 60 4.91 -9.98 0.85
C HIS A 60 5.39 -8.57 1.19
N THR A 61 4.50 -7.71 1.69
CA THR A 61 4.89 -6.37 2.15
C THR A 61 5.89 -6.45 3.29
N THR A 62 5.73 -7.42 4.20
CA THR A 62 6.69 -7.68 5.30
C THR A 62 8.04 -8.17 4.79
N TRP A 63 8.04 -9.02 3.78
CA TRP A 63 9.24 -9.47 3.09
C TRP A 63 10.03 -8.33 2.46
N PHE A 64 9.35 -7.30 1.92
CA PHE A 64 10.02 -6.11 1.40
C PHE A 64 10.84 -5.43 2.50
N TRP A 65 10.22 -5.14 3.65
CA TRP A 65 10.89 -4.52 4.79
C TRP A 65 12.07 -5.35 5.31
N GLU A 66 11.88 -6.66 5.46
CA GLU A 66 12.94 -7.55 5.92
C GLU A 66 14.11 -7.61 4.92
N THR A 67 13.81 -7.75 3.63
CA THR A 67 14.82 -8.03 2.61
C THR A 67 15.55 -6.78 2.12
N MET A 68 14.81 -5.69 1.92
CA MET A 68 15.34 -4.47 1.33
C MET A 68 15.98 -3.57 2.38
N LEU A 69 15.51 -3.62 3.64
CA LEU A 69 15.98 -2.74 4.71
C LEU A 69 16.71 -3.50 5.81
N LEU A 70 16.03 -4.37 6.56
CA LEU A 70 16.60 -4.95 7.78
C LEU A 70 17.86 -5.78 7.50
N LYS A 71 17.83 -6.67 6.50
CA LYS A 71 19.00 -7.46 6.08
C LYS A 71 20.19 -6.60 5.62
N GLN A 72 19.96 -5.39 5.12
CA GLN A 72 21.02 -4.54 4.59
C GLN A 72 21.61 -3.61 5.64
N PHE A 73 20.76 -3.04 6.51
CA PHE A 73 21.14 -1.94 7.39
C PHE A 73 21.16 -2.30 8.88
N THR A 74 20.82 -3.55 9.24
CA THR A 74 20.89 -4.03 10.63
C THR A 74 22.00 -5.08 10.77
N LEU A 75 23.07 -4.71 11.49
CA LEU A 75 24.20 -5.60 11.73
C LEU A 75 23.76 -6.83 12.54
N GLY A 76 24.04 -8.02 12.01
CA GLY A 76 23.71 -9.28 12.68
C GLY A 76 22.21 -9.62 12.66
N TYR A 77 21.43 -9.02 11.75
CA TYR A 77 20.00 -9.32 11.64
C TYR A 77 19.74 -10.79 11.33
N GLU A 78 18.91 -11.43 12.16
CA GLU A 78 18.40 -12.76 11.93
C GLU A 78 17.06 -12.68 11.19
N VAL A 79 16.92 -13.42 10.10
CA VAL A 79 15.64 -13.48 9.37
C VAL A 79 14.60 -14.26 10.18
N PHE A 80 13.34 -13.85 10.09
CA PHE A 80 12.26 -14.52 10.84
C PHE A 80 12.13 -16.01 10.50
N HIS A 81 12.24 -16.35 9.21
CA HIS A 81 12.20 -17.72 8.73
C HIS A 81 13.01 -17.85 7.43
N PRO A 82 13.89 -18.86 7.30
CA PRO A 82 14.79 -18.97 6.15
C PRO A 82 14.08 -19.06 4.80
N ASP A 83 12.92 -19.72 4.76
CA ASP A 83 12.17 -19.94 3.51
C ASP A 83 11.21 -18.80 3.12
N TYR A 84 10.97 -17.80 3.99
CA TYR A 84 9.96 -16.78 3.71
C TYR A 84 10.34 -15.89 2.52
N ALA A 85 11.63 -15.68 2.30
CA ALA A 85 12.11 -14.97 1.11
C ALA A 85 11.70 -15.69 -0.19
N PHE A 86 11.76 -17.03 -0.22
CA PHE A 86 11.32 -17.81 -1.37
C PHE A 86 9.79 -17.77 -1.57
N LEU A 87 9.03 -17.83 -0.47
CA LEU A 87 7.56 -17.84 -0.51
C LEU A 87 6.96 -16.48 -0.91
N PHE A 88 7.58 -15.39 -0.48
CA PHE A 88 6.98 -14.06 -0.53
C PHE A 88 7.69 -13.08 -1.46
N ASN A 89 8.74 -13.50 -2.17
CA ASN A 89 9.27 -12.73 -3.31
C ASN A 89 8.24 -12.68 -4.45
N SER A 90 7.87 -11.48 -4.88
CA SER A 90 6.89 -11.25 -5.94
C SER A 90 7.44 -11.58 -7.33
N TYR A 91 8.56 -10.96 -7.72
CA TYR A 91 9.15 -11.03 -9.06
C TYR A 91 10.63 -10.61 -9.13
N TYR A 92 11.30 -10.37 -8.00
CA TYR A 92 12.70 -9.96 -7.97
C TYR A 92 13.61 -11.16 -8.20
N ASN A 93 13.81 -11.54 -9.47
CA ASN A 93 14.63 -12.70 -9.86
C ASN A 93 16.09 -12.59 -9.39
N SER A 94 16.61 -11.36 -9.25
CA SER A 94 17.94 -11.11 -8.70
C SER A 94 18.07 -11.49 -7.23
N LEU A 95 16.96 -11.59 -6.50
CA LEU A 95 16.90 -11.95 -5.08
C LEU A 95 16.67 -13.45 -4.83
N GLY A 96 16.57 -14.26 -5.89
CA GLY A 96 16.49 -15.72 -5.81
C GLY A 96 15.27 -16.32 -6.51
N SER A 97 15.12 -17.64 -6.35
CA SER A 97 13.93 -18.36 -6.80
C SER A 97 12.69 -17.92 -6.01
N ARG A 98 11.51 -18.23 -6.56
CA ARG A 98 10.23 -17.88 -5.96
C ARG A 98 9.17 -18.93 -6.23
N VAL A 99 8.13 -18.96 -5.40
CA VAL A 99 6.90 -19.68 -5.70
C VAL A 99 6.29 -19.11 -6.99
N ASN A 100 5.76 -20.01 -7.83
CA ASN A 100 5.03 -19.60 -9.02
C ASN A 100 3.79 -18.78 -8.62
N ARG A 101 3.52 -17.68 -9.35
CA ARG A 101 2.40 -16.79 -9.03
C ARG A 101 1.06 -17.54 -9.03
N ALA A 102 0.90 -18.51 -9.94
CA ALA A 102 -0.30 -19.33 -10.04
C ALA A 102 -0.53 -20.25 -8.83
N ASP A 103 0.52 -20.52 -8.04
CA ASP A 103 0.49 -21.49 -6.95
C ASP A 103 0.36 -20.82 -5.57
N ARG A 104 0.22 -19.48 -5.50
CA ARG A 104 0.12 -18.76 -4.21
C ARG A 104 -1.07 -19.23 -3.37
N GLY A 105 -2.20 -19.52 -4.02
CA GLY A 105 -3.41 -20.04 -3.35
C GLY A 105 -3.33 -21.49 -2.89
N THR A 106 -2.26 -22.21 -3.27
CA THR A 106 -2.03 -23.60 -2.80
C THR A 106 -1.30 -23.63 -1.46
N LEU A 107 -0.73 -22.50 -1.03
CA LEU A 107 0.07 -22.39 0.18
C LEU A 107 -0.82 -22.33 1.43
N SER A 108 -1.21 -23.48 1.96
CA SER A 108 -1.91 -23.57 3.25
C SER A 108 -1.05 -23.12 4.44
N ARG A 109 0.29 -23.13 4.26
CA ARG A 109 1.27 -22.62 5.22
C ARG A 109 2.14 -21.52 4.58
N PRO A 110 2.62 -20.55 5.38
CA PRO A 110 2.36 -20.37 6.81
C PRO A 110 0.90 -19.97 7.10
N PRO A 111 0.38 -20.30 8.31
CA PRO A 111 -0.94 -19.88 8.74
C PRO A 111 -0.96 -18.35 8.92
N LEU A 112 -2.15 -17.74 8.85
CA LEU A 112 -2.31 -16.30 9.03
C LEU A 112 -1.71 -15.79 10.35
N ALA A 113 -1.82 -16.57 11.43
CA ALA A 113 -1.20 -16.24 12.72
C ALA A 113 0.33 -16.12 12.64
N ASP A 114 1.02 -16.98 11.89
CA ASP A 114 2.47 -16.88 11.70
C ASP A 114 2.83 -15.71 10.77
N VAL A 115 1.96 -15.34 9.83
CA VAL A 115 2.14 -14.10 9.05
C VAL A 115 2.02 -12.86 9.95
N TYR A 116 1.09 -12.85 10.91
CA TYR A 116 1.02 -11.76 11.89
C TYR A 116 2.24 -11.73 12.83
N ARG A 117 2.75 -12.89 13.25
CA ARG A 117 4.02 -12.97 14.02
C ARG A 117 5.20 -12.44 13.21
N TYR A 118 5.26 -12.76 11.92
CA TYR A 118 6.27 -12.24 11.02
C TYR A 118 6.19 -10.71 10.88
N ARG A 119 4.98 -10.16 10.71
CA ARG A 119 4.75 -8.72 10.71
C ARG A 119 5.26 -8.07 12.00
N ALA A 120 4.84 -8.57 13.15
CA ALA A 120 5.24 -8.02 14.44
C ALA A 120 6.76 -8.05 14.64
N TYR A 121 7.42 -9.16 14.25
CA TYR A 121 8.87 -9.29 14.30
C TYR A 121 9.59 -8.23 13.47
N VAL A 122 9.16 -8.05 12.22
CA VAL A 122 9.75 -7.04 11.32
C VAL A 122 9.43 -5.62 11.78
N ASP A 123 8.21 -5.37 12.27
CA ASP A 123 7.79 -4.06 12.77
C ASP A 123 8.62 -3.64 14.01
N GLU A 124 8.96 -4.58 14.91
CA GLU A 124 9.85 -4.34 16.06
C GLU A 124 11.27 -3.92 15.59
N HIS A 125 11.84 -4.64 14.64
CA HIS A 125 13.17 -4.34 14.11
C HIS A 125 13.18 -3.06 13.28
N MET A 126 12.10 -2.78 12.55
CA MET A 126 11.95 -1.53 11.81
C MET A 126 11.84 -0.33 12.75
N ALA A 127 11.19 -0.45 13.91
CA ALA A 127 11.19 0.61 14.91
C ALA A 127 12.63 0.97 15.33
N ALA A 128 13.45 -0.03 15.65
CA ALA A 128 14.86 0.18 16.00
C ALA A 128 15.71 0.73 14.84
N LEU A 129 15.45 0.31 13.60
CA LEU A 129 16.12 0.84 12.41
C LEU A 129 15.74 2.31 12.18
N LEU A 130 14.46 2.66 12.32
CA LEU A 130 13.96 4.02 12.10
C LEU A 130 14.52 5.02 13.13
N ASP A 131 14.70 4.60 14.39
CA ASP A 131 15.35 5.42 15.41
C ASP A 131 16.81 5.76 15.07
N ARG A 132 17.47 4.89 14.30
CA ARG A 132 18.86 5.04 13.86
C ARG A 132 19.00 5.49 12.40
N LEU A 133 17.89 5.81 11.73
CA LEU A 133 17.90 6.21 10.33
C LEU A 133 18.84 7.39 10.02
N PRO A 134 19.00 8.41 10.90
CA PRO A 134 19.97 9.49 10.69
C PRO A 134 21.43 9.04 10.59
N ASP A 135 21.77 7.85 11.13
CA ASP A 135 23.12 7.29 11.08
C ASP A 135 23.35 6.42 9.82
N LEU A 136 22.31 6.16 9.03
CA LEU A 136 22.35 5.32 7.85
C LEU A 136 22.60 6.14 6.57
N PRO A 137 23.07 5.50 5.48
CA PRO A 137 23.19 6.16 4.18
C PRO A 137 21.83 6.70 3.70
N PRO A 138 21.79 7.79 2.90
CA PRO A 138 20.54 8.36 2.38
C PRO A 138 19.62 7.36 1.66
N ALA A 139 20.21 6.38 0.97
CA ALA A 139 19.49 5.29 0.32
C ALA A 139 18.57 4.49 1.26
N ALA A 140 18.87 4.43 2.57
CA ALA A 140 17.99 3.78 3.54
C ALA A 140 16.67 4.55 3.71
N ALA A 141 16.70 5.88 3.77
CA ALA A 141 15.50 6.70 3.87
C ALA A 141 14.65 6.62 2.58
N GLU A 142 15.30 6.62 1.41
CA GLU A 142 14.65 6.42 0.11
C GLU A 142 13.95 5.04 0.03
N LEU A 143 14.60 3.98 0.52
CA LEU A 143 14.01 2.64 0.57
C LEU A 143 12.85 2.55 1.57
N VAL A 144 12.89 3.30 2.68
CA VAL A 144 11.74 3.39 3.58
C VAL A 144 10.56 4.03 2.86
N GLU A 145 10.78 5.17 2.19
CA GLU A 145 9.72 5.86 1.45
C GLU A 145 9.13 4.97 0.34
N LEU A 146 9.98 4.29 -0.44
CA LEU A 146 9.55 3.30 -1.43
C LEU A 146 8.74 2.16 -0.80
N GLY A 147 9.17 1.64 0.36
CA GLY A 147 8.45 0.59 1.08
C GLY A 147 7.06 1.01 1.55
N LEU A 148 6.90 2.27 1.96
CA LEU A 148 5.59 2.81 2.36
C LEU A 148 4.64 2.83 1.16
N HIS A 149 5.09 3.36 0.02
CA HIS A 149 4.30 3.42 -1.20
C HIS A 149 4.04 2.02 -1.82
N HIS A 150 5.00 1.10 -1.72
CA HIS A 150 4.81 -0.31 -2.09
C HIS A 150 3.71 -0.98 -1.26
N GLU A 151 3.71 -0.77 0.05
CA GLU A 151 2.66 -1.34 0.90
C GLU A 151 1.29 -0.70 0.65
N GLN A 152 1.24 0.60 0.34
CA GLN A 152 0.00 1.27 -0.09
C GLN A 152 -0.56 0.71 -1.41
N GLN A 153 0.29 0.41 -2.40
CA GLN A 153 -0.14 -0.33 -3.60
C GLN A 153 -0.76 -1.68 -3.22
N HIS A 154 -0.14 -2.40 -2.29
CA HIS A 154 -0.67 -3.67 -1.80
C HIS A 154 -1.93 -3.55 -0.94
N GLN A 155 -2.21 -2.39 -0.34
CA GLN A 155 -3.47 -2.12 0.34
C GLN A 155 -4.62 -1.96 -0.64
N GLU A 156 -4.39 -1.29 -1.78
CA GLU A 156 -5.37 -1.24 -2.85
C GLU A 156 -5.63 -2.64 -3.43
N LEU A 157 -4.57 -3.40 -3.72
CA LEU A 157 -4.68 -4.78 -4.18
C LEU A 157 -5.41 -5.67 -3.18
N LEU A 158 -5.13 -5.54 -1.88
CA LEU A 158 -5.88 -6.24 -0.83
C LEU A 158 -7.38 -5.97 -0.96
N ALA A 159 -7.79 -4.71 -1.11
CA ALA A 159 -9.20 -4.36 -1.23
C ALA A 159 -9.86 -4.97 -2.49
N THR A 160 -9.18 -4.93 -3.64
CA THR A 160 -9.71 -5.51 -4.89
C THR A 160 -9.74 -7.04 -4.85
N ASP A 161 -8.71 -7.66 -4.30
CA ASP A 161 -8.54 -9.10 -4.25
C ASP A 161 -9.52 -9.73 -3.26
N ILE A 162 -9.70 -9.11 -2.08
CA ILE A 162 -10.74 -9.48 -1.11
C ILE A 162 -12.12 -9.41 -1.76
N LYS A 163 -12.42 -8.30 -2.45
CA LYS A 163 -13.72 -8.12 -3.12
C LYS A 163 -13.95 -9.24 -4.14
N TYR A 164 -12.94 -9.57 -4.95
CA TYR A 164 -13.07 -10.63 -5.94
C TYR A 164 -13.25 -12.00 -5.27
N ILE A 165 -12.44 -12.33 -4.26
CA ILE A 165 -12.53 -13.57 -3.47
C ILE A 165 -13.95 -13.77 -2.95
N LEU A 166 -14.48 -12.79 -2.21
CA LEU A 166 -15.82 -12.87 -1.64
C LEU A 166 -16.91 -12.96 -2.73
N SER A 167 -16.74 -12.26 -3.86
CA SER A 167 -17.71 -12.28 -4.97
C SER A 167 -17.81 -13.62 -5.70
N THR A 168 -16.78 -14.46 -5.61
CA THR A 168 -16.79 -15.79 -6.25
C THR A 168 -17.56 -16.83 -5.44
N ASN A 169 -17.88 -16.54 -4.18
CA ASN A 169 -18.65 -17.45 -3.33
C ASN A 169 -20.16 -17.30 -3.61
N PRO A 170 -20.89 -18.40 -3.93
CA PRO A 170 -22.32 -18.34 -4.24
C PRO A 170 -23.20 -17.87 -3.07
N LEU A 171 -22.67 -17.85 -1.84
CA LEU A 171 -23.35 -17.30 -0.68
C LEU A 171 -23.27 -15.77 -0.59
N ALA A 172 -22.53 -15.11 -1.49
CA ALA A 172 -22.35 -13.66 -1.56
C ALA A 172 -22.04 -12.99 -0.20
N PRO A 173 -20.98 -13.43 0.52
CA PRO A 173 -20.61 -12.85 1.80
C PRO A 173 -20.23 -11.37 1.66
N GLY A 174 -20.68 -10.55 2.62
CA GLY A 174 -20.23 -9.17 2.75
C GLY A 174 -18.86 -9.10 3.43
N TYR A 175 -18.02 -8.14 3.01
CA TYR A 175 -16.72 -7.87 3.65
C TYR A 175 -16.89 -7.36 5.10
N LEU A 176 -17.89 -6.52 5.33
CA LEU A 176 -18.29 -6.09 6.67
C LEU A 176 -19.61 -6.75 7.03
N ARG A 177 -19.78 -7.12 8.30
CA ARG A 177 -21.07 -7.55 8.82
C ARG A 177 -22.02 -6.35 8.88
N PRO A 178 -23.36 -6.56 8.81
CA PRO A 178 -24.32 -5.46 8.84
C PRO A 178 -24.21 -4.53 10.05
N ASP A 179 -23.81 -5.05 11.23
CA ASP A 179 -23.57 -4.29 12.46
C ASP A 179 -22.30 -3.41 12.41
N GLN A 180 -21.42 -3.64 11.44
CA GLN A 180 -20.17 -2.90 11.24
C GLN A 180 -20.27 -1.86 10.12
N LEU A 181 -21.39 -1.80 9.39
CA LEU A 181 -21.57 -0.82 8.31
C LEU A 181 -21.69 0.60 8.90
N PRO A 182 -20.93 1.58 8.38
CA PRO A 182 -21.07 2.96 8.83
C PRO A 182 -22.48 3.49 8.53
N MET A 183 -23.12 4.13 9.51
CA MET A 183 -24.49 4.67 9.39
C MET A 183 -24.66 5.60 8.16
N ALA A 184 -23.59 6.29 7.73
CA ALA A 184 -23.61 7.20 6.59
C ALA A 184 -23.87 6.48 5.25
N VAL A 185 -23.42 5.23 5.08
CA VAL A 185 -23.59 4.46 3.84
C VAL A 185 -25.06 4.10 3.61
N ALA A 186 -25.85 3.98 4.68
CA ALA A 186 -27.27 3.65 4.60
C ALA A 186 -28.15 4.81 4.08
N SER A 187 -27.68 6.07 4.12
CA SER A 187 -28.49 7.25 3.77
C SER A 187 -28.06 7.98 2.49
N ALA A 188 -26.92 7.61 1.89
CA ALA A 188 -26.35 8.35 0.76
C ALA A 188 -27.02 8.00 -0.58
N ARG A 189 -28.31 8.33 -0.73
CA ARG A 189 -28.92 8.62 -2.04
C ARG A 189 -28.69 10.09 -2.38
N HIS A 190 -27.43 10.52 -2.44
CA HIS A 190 -27.14 11.83 -3.03
C HIS A 190 -27.31 11.68 -4.55
N ALA A 191 -28.20 12.48 -5.14
CA ALA A 191 -28.29 12.57 -6.59
C ALA A 191 -26.88 12.95 -7.09
N ALA A 192 -26.30 12.12 -7.95
CA ALA A 192 -24.99 12.42 -8.53
C ALA A 192 -25.08 13.80 -9.22
N PRO A 193 -24.08 14.68 -9.04
CA PRO A 193 -24.06 15.94 -9.76
C PRO A 193 -24.13 15.68 -11.27
N THR A 194 -24.74 16.60 -12.00
CA THR A 194 -24.79 16.52 -13.47
C THR A 194 -23.38 16.51 -14.04
N ALA A 195 -23.07 15.52 -14.89
CA ALA A 195 -21.78 15.45 -15.56
C ALA A 195 -21.54 16.70 -16.42
N SER A 196 -20.33 17.25 -16.34
CA SER A 196 -19.86 18.36 -17.17
C SER A 196 -18.50 18.01 -17.76
N TRP A 197 -18.21 18.58 -18.93
CA TRP A 197 -16.91 18.44 -19.59
C TRP A 197 -15.93 19.49 -19.05
N LEU A 198 -14.69 19.08 -18.80
CA LEU A 198 -13.57 19.98 -18.51
C LEU A 198 -12.82 20.21 -19.82
N ALA A 199 -12.98 21.40 -20.40
CA ALA A 199 -12.30 21.75 -21.63
C ALA A 199 -10.80 21.93 -21.38
N VAL A 200 -9.97 21.23 -22.16
CA VAL A 200 -8.51 21.38 -22.17
C VAL A 200 -8.09 22.01 -23.49
N PRO A 201 -7.55 23.23 -23.49
CA PRO A 201 -7.08 23.87 -24.73
C PRO A 201 -5.98 23.06 -25.41
N GLY A 202 -5.91 23.14 -26.73
CA GLY A 202 -4.78 22.58 -27.47
C GLY A 202 -3.48 23.32 -27.14
N GLY A 203 -2.38 22.59 -26.98
CA GLY A 203 -1.11 23.17 -26.59
C GLY A 203 -0.01 22.14 -26.32
N ILE A 204 1.17 22.64 -25.97
CA ILE A 204 2.28 21.83 -25.48
C ILE A 204 2.23 21.88 -23.95
N TYR A 205 2.20 20.71 -23.31
CA TYR A 205 2.12 20.57 -21.86
C TYR A 205 3.28 19.72 -21.33
N PRO A 206 3.88 20.10 -20.19
CA PRO A 206 4.81 19.23 -19.49
C PRO A 206 4.06 18.07 -18.81
N VAL A 207 4.53 16.84 -19.03
CA VAL A 207 3.99 15.61 -18.46
C VAL A 207 5.08 14.90 -17.65
N GLY A 208 4.73 14.49 -16.43
CA GLY A 208 5.63 13.82 -15.48
C GLY A 208 5.61 14.48 -14.10
N HIS A 209 6.23 13.83 -13.11
CA HIS A 209 6.32 14.33 -11.74
C HIS A 209 7.18 15.59 -11.65
N GLN A 210 6.61 16.65 -11.08
CA GLN A 210 7.20 18.00 -10.99
C GLN A 210 7.20 18.54 -9.56
N GLN A 211 6.68 17.78 -8.59
CA GLN A 211 6.55 18.22 -7.20
C GLN A 211 7.74 17.75 -6.37
N ALA A 212 7.91 18.34 -5.18
CA ALA A 212 8.83 17.81 -4.19
C ALA A 212 8.24 16.54 -3.55
N GLY A 213 9.10 15.59 -3.18
CA GLY A 213 8.70 14.33 -2.55
C GLY A 213 8.69 13.15 -3.52
N PHE A 214 8.20 12.01 -3.04
CA PHE A 214 8.21 10.74 -3.75
C PHE A 214 7.47 10.76 -5.09
N SER A 215 8.02 10.03 -6.05
CA SER A 215 7.32 9.48 -7.21
C SER A 215 7.90 8.12 -7.55
N PHE A 216 7.14 7.29 -8.24
CA PHE A 216 7.73 6.14 -8.92
C PHE A 216 8.62 6.60 -10.08
N ASP A 217 9.54 5.73 -10.48
CA ASP A 217 10.48 5.98 -11.58
C ASP A 217 9.76 6.16 -12.92
N ASN A 218 8.65 5.45 -13.13
CA ASN A 218 7.82 5.53 -14.33
C ASN A 218 7.09 6.88 -14.52
N GLU A 219 7.10 7.75 -13.52
CA GLU A 219 6.54 9.11 -13.58
C GLU A 219 7.58 10.14 -14.09
N LEU A 220 8.80 9.68 -14.37
CA LEU A 220 9.96 10.47 -14.78
C LEU A 220 10.51 10.01 -16.14
N PRO A 221 11.26 10.87 -16.86
CA PRO A 221 11.44 12.31 -16.61
C PRO A 221 10.24 13.15 -17.10
N VAL A 222 10.21 14.41 -16.70
CA VAL A 222 9.31 15.41 -17.28
C VAL A 222 9.64 15.60 -18.75
N HIS A 223 8.62 15.57 -19.61
CA HIS A 223 8.75 15.79 -21.05
C HIS A 223 7.56 16.57 -21.61
N ASP A 224 7.77 17.23 -22.74
CA ASP A 224 6.72 18.00 -23.43
C ASP A 224 5.86 17.09 -24.32
N ALA A 225 4.54 17.23 -24.21
CA ALA A 225 3.56 16.55 -25.05
C ALA A 225 2.65 17.56 -25.77
N LEU A 226 2.45 17.37 -27.08
CA LEU A 226 1.47 18.12 -27.85
C LEU A 226 0.08 17.49 -27.67
N VAL A 227 -0.87 18.27 -27.17
CA VAL A 227 -2.23 17.85 -26.88
C VAL A 227 -3.20 18.67 -27.75
N ALA A 228 -4.09 18.00 -28.48
CA ALA A 228 -5.18 18.63 -29.21
C ALA A 228 -6.30 19.08 -28.25
N PRO A 229 -7.13 20.08 -28.59
CA PRO A 229 -8.23 20.48 -27.71
C PRO A 229 -9.26 19.35 -27.54
N PHE A 230 -9.71 19.11 -26.30
CA PHE A 230 -10.75 18.13 -25.96
C PHE A 230 -11.62 18.59 -24.78
#